data_AF-A0A2P6FGN4-F1
#
_entry.id   AF-A0A2P6FGN4-F1
#
_cell.length_a   1.000
_cell.length_b   1.000
_cell.length_c   1.000
_cell.angle_alpha   90.00
_cell.angle_beta   90.00
_cell.angle_gamma   90.00
#
_symmetry.space_group_name_H-M   'P 1'
#
loop_
_entity.id
_entity.type
_entity.pdbx_description
1 polymer ?
#
loop_
_entity_poly.entity_id
_entity_poly.type
_entity_poly.pdbx_seq_one_letter_code
_entity_poly.pdbx_strand_id
1 'polypeptide(L)'
;MEQWRKKGPLGKLHNIVVYIQRSPQRIASFKLMSNNLCLLRDNSTRWNSWYSMLQRALRVQHAIELFCIKFEENENDLLSQGDWQDLRNMACILKNFADATLATEGYASSIDLG
;
A
#
# COMPACT_ATOMS: atom_id res chain seq x y z
N MET A 1 13.08 0.40 -10.30
CA MET A 1 12.92 -0.09 -8.91
C MET A 1 13.92 0.57 -7.97
N GLU A 2 15.19 0.75 -8.36
CA GLU A 2 16.23 1.41 -7.54
C GLU A 2 15.89 2.81 -7.00
N GLN A 3 15.27 3.67 -7.81
CA GLN A 3 14.90 5.03 -7.36
C GLN A 3 13.86 5.01 -6.22
N TRP A 4 12.99 3.99 -6.20
CA TRP A 4 12.01 3.82 -5.12
C TRP A 4 12.63 3.19 -3.87
N ARG A 5 13.67 2.34 -4.02
CA ARG A 5 14.39 1.78 -2.86
C ARG A 5 15.01 2.87 -1.98
N LYS A 6 15.48 3.97 -2.59
CA LYS A 6 16.00 5.14 -1.87
C LYS A 6 14.95 5.91 -1.06
N LYS A 7 13.65 5.66 -1.30
CA LYS A 7 12.54 6.28 -0.56
C LYS A 7 12.11 5.47 0.68
N GLY A 8 12.88 4.45 1.06
CA GLY A 8 12.65 3.69 2.28
C GLY A 8 11.56 2.61 2.15
N PRO A 9 10.97 2.17 3.28
CA PRO A 9 9.99 1.08 3.33
C PRO A 9 8.82 1.25 2.36
N LEU A 10 8.34 2.48 2.20
CA LEU A 10 7.22 2.82 1.33
C LEU A 10 7.54 2.57 -0.16
N GLY A 11 8.76 2.87 -0.57
CA GLY A 11 9.21 2.64 -1.94
C GLY A 11 9.49 1.17 -2.25
N LYS A 12 9.97 0.40 -1.27
CA LYS A 12 10.06 -1.07 -1.38
C LYS A 12 8.66 -1.69 -1.57
N LEU A 13 7.68 -1.27 -0.78
CA LEU A 13 6.29 -1.72 -0.93
C LEU A 13 5.73 -1.38 -2.32
N HIS A 14 5.96 -0.17 -2.83
CA HIS A 14 5.59 0.22 -4.19
C HIS A 14 6.20 -0.72 -5.23
N ASN A 15 7.49 -1.05 -5.12
CA ASN A 15 8.15 -1.99 -6.02
C ASN A 15 7.50 -3.37 -5.98
N ILE A 16 7.17 -3.91 -4.80
CA ILE A 16 6.47 -5.20 -4.65
C ILE A 16 5.11 -5.17 -5.36
N VAL A 17 4.31 -4.13 -5.12
CA VAL A 17 2.97 -3.97 -5.73
C VAL A 17 3.08 -3.91 -7.26
N VAL A 18 4.02 -3.11 -7.77
CA VAL A 18 4.30 -3.01 -9.20
C VAL A 18 4.77 -4.35 -9.77
N TYR A 19 5.62 -5.07 -9.04
CA TYR A 19 6.16 -6.36 -9.47
C TYR A 19 5.07 -7.44 -9.62
N ILE A 20 4.16 -7.53 -8.64
CA ILE A 20 3.01 -8.43 -8.68
C ILE A 20 2.11 -8.09 -9.86
N GLN A 21 1.79 -6.79 -10.03
CA GLN A 21 0.83 -6.36 -11.06
C GLN A 21 1.38 -6.36 -12.49
N ARG A 22 2.69 -6.53 -12.70
CA ARG A 22 3.31 -6.61 -14.03
C ARG A 22 3.06 -7.93 -14.75
N SER A 23 2.60 -8.97 -14.06
CA SER A 23 2.32 -10.28 -14.67
C SER A 23 0.95 -10.80 -14.23
N PRO A 24 0.07 -11.22 -15.17
CA PRO A 24 -1.21 -11.83 -14.82
C PRO A 24 -1.03 -13.13 -14.04
N GLN A 25 0.06 -13.89 -14.28
CA GLN A 25 0.37 -15.10 -13.51
C GLN A 25 0.71 -14.77 -12.05
N ARG A 26 1.47 -13.69 -11.82
CA ARG A 26 1.80 -13.20 -10.47
C ARG A 26 0.58 -12.66 -9.74
N ILE A 27 -0.30 -11.91 -10.42
CA ILE A 27 -1.58 -11.47 -9.86
C ILE A 27 -2.43 -12.67 -9.43
N ALA A 28 -2.58 -13.68 -10.30
CA ALA A 28 -3.36 -14.87 -10.00
C ALA A 28 -2.76 -15.65 -8.81
N SER A 29 -1.43 -15.83 -8.80
CA SER A 29 -0.73 -16.49 -7.69
C SER A 29 -0.91 -15.74 -6.36
N PHE A 30 -0.81 -14.41 -6.40
CA PHE A 30 -1.01 -13.57 -5.22
C PHE A 30 -2.45 -13.65 -4.71
N LYS A 31 -3.45 -13.58 -5.61
CA LYS A 31 -4.88 -13.73 -5.26
C LYS A 31 -5.17 -15.04 -4.52
N LEU A 32 -4.52 -16.13 -4.91
CA LEU A 32 -4.68 -17.41 -4.22
C LEU A 32 -4.15 -17.36 -2.77
N MET A 33 -3.06 -16.62 -2.53
CA MET A 33 -2.46 -16.48 -1.19
C MET A 33 -3.17 -15.46 -0.30
N SER A 34 -3.80 -14.45 -0.91
CA SER A 34 -4.41 -13.31 -0.23
C SER A 34 -5.92 -13.44 0.00
N ASN A 35 -6.48 -14.64 -0.17
CA ASN A 35 -7.94 -14.88 -0.14
C ASN A 35 -8.70 -13.99 -1.14
N ASN A 36 -8.27 -14.00 -2.40
CA ASN A 36 -8.80 -13.22 -3.53
C ASN A 36 -8.63 -11.69 -3.41
N LEU A 37 -7.78 -11.20 -2.51
CA LEU A 37 -7.51 -9.76 -2.38
C LEU A 37 -6.39 -9.29 -3.33
N CYS A 38 -6.62 -8.21 -4.06
CA CYS A 38 -5.58 -7.53 -4.83
C CYS A 38 -4.90 -6.43 -4.01
N LEU A 39 -3.61 -6.24 -4.24
CA LEU A 39 -2.93 -5.01 -3.85
C LEU A 39 -3.39 -3.86 -4.75
N LEU A 40 -3.64 -2.71 -4.14
CA LEU A 40 -4.00 -1.49 -4.85
C LEU A 40 -2.72 -0.82 -5.34
N ARG A 41 -2.69 -0.38 -6.60
CA ARG A 41 -1.60 0.45 -7.10
C ARG A 41 -1.78 1.86 -6.55
N ASP A 42 -0.73 2.43 -5.97
CA ASP A 42 -0.72 3.85 -5.63
C ASP A 42 -0.61 4.71 -6.90
N ASN A 43 -1.16 5.91 -6.83
CA ASN A 43 -0.79 7.00 -7.73
C ASN A 43 0.27 7.81 -6.99
N SER A 44 1.51 7.76 -7.47
CA SER A 44 2.70 8.33 -6.82
C SER A 44 2.59 9.80 -6.38
N THR A 45 1.61 10.55 -6.88
CA THR A 45 1.36 11.96 -6.58
C THR A 45 0.23 12.23 -5.58
N ARG A 46 -0.49 11.20 -5.08
CA ARG A 46 -1.66 11.39 -4.19
C ARG A 46 -1.56 10.54 -2.92
N TRP A 47 -1.49 11.20 -1.76
CA TRP A 47 -1.43 10.54 -0.45
C TRP A 47 -2.63 9.63 -0.17
N ASN A 48 -3.81 9.94 -0.72
CA ASN A 48 -5.00 9.09 -0.66
C ASN A 48 -4.78 7.70 -1.26
N SER A 49 -4.06 7.63 -2.39
CA SER A 49 -3.74 6.36 -3.05
C SER A 49 -2.65 5.60 -2.29
N TRP A 50 -1.67 6.31 -1.71
CA TRP A 50 -0.68 5.72 -0.82
C TRP A 50 -1.32 5.13 0.44
N TYR A 51 -2.24 5.85 1.07
CA TYR A 51 -2.98 5.39 2.23
C TYR A 51 -3.80 4.14 1.92
N SER A 52 -4.55 4.15 0.81
CA SER A 52 -5.34 2.99 0.35
C SER A 52 -4.46 1.77 0.09
N MET A 53 -3.29 1.96 -0.54
CA MET A 53 -2.31 0.89 -0.76
C MET A 53 -1.75 0.36 0.56
N LEU A 54 -1.35 1.24 1.49
CA LEU A 54 -0.84 0.87 2.81
C LEU A 54 -1.86 0.06 3.60
N GLN A 55 -3.12 0.52 3.68
CA GLN A 55 -4.18 -0.21 4.37
C GLN A 55 -4.40 -1.60 3.79
N ARG A 56 -4.40 -1.72 2.46
CA ARG A 56 -4.53 -3.02 1.80
C ARG A 56 -3.32 -3.91 2.08
N ALA A 57 -2.11 -3.37 1.95
CA ALA A 57 -0.86 -4.09 2.17
C ALA A 57 -0.75 -4.62 3.61
N LEU A 58 -1.11 -3.82 4.61
CA LEU A 58 -1.11 -4.24 6.02
C LEU A 58 -2.11 -5.37 6.28
N ARG A 59 -3.26 -5.39 5.58
CA ARG A 59 -4.25 -6.46 5.69
C ARG A 59 -3.79 -7.78 5.06
N VAL A 60 -2.95 -7.71 4.03
CA VAL A 60 -2.41 -8.88 3.31
C VAL A 60 -0.91 -9.07 3.55
N GLN A 61 -0.39 -8.56 4.67
CA GLN A 61 1.04 -8.62 5.01
C GLN A 61 1.57 -10.05 4.88
N HIS A 62 0.89 -11.03 5.48
CA HIS A 62 1.30 -12.42 5.41
C HIS A 62 1.33 -12.98 3.98
N ALA A 63 0.37 -12.60 3.14
CA ALA A 63 0.36 -13.01 1.73
C ALA A 63 1.50 -12.35 0.93
N ILE A 64 1.91 -11.12 1.29
CA ILE A 64 3.08 -10.46 0.70
C ILE A 64 4.36 -11.20 1.11
N GLU A 65 4.51 -11.55 2.38
CA GLU A 65 5.66 -12.32 2.89
C GLU A 65 5.76 -13.67 2.18
N LEU A 66 4.66 -14.43 2.10
CA LEU A 66 4.60 -15.71 1.38
C LEU A 66 4.92 -15.55 -0.12
N PHE A 67 4.40 -14.50 -0.75
CA PHE A 67 4.70 -14.21 -2.15
C PHE A 67 6.19 -13.93 -2.36
N CYS A 68 6.80 -13.12 -1.50
CA CYS A 68 8.23 -12.81 -1.57
C CYS A 68 9.10 -14.05 -1.35
N ILE A 69 8.73 -14.95 -0.44
CA ILE A 69 9.43 -16.24 -0.24
C ILE A 69 9.31 -17.10 -1.50
N LYS A 70 8.13 -17.16 -2.13
CA LYS A 70 7.91 -17.97 -3.33
C LYS A 70 8.63 -17.43 -4.56
N PHE A 71 8.77 -16.11 -4.66
CA PHE A 71 9.40 -15.43 -5.79
C PHE A 71 10.67 -14.72 -5.30
N GLU A 72 11.73 -15.50 -5.07
CA GLU A 72 13.07 -15.05 -4.61
C GLU A 72 13.72 -13.98 -5.52
N GLU A 73 13.16 -13.72 -6.70
CA GLU A 73 13.63 -12.66 -7.63
C GLU A 73 13.58 -11.23 -7.03
N ASN A 74 12.99 -11.03 -5.85
CA ASN A 74 12.80 -9.70 -5.26
C ASN A 74 13.36 -9.55 -3.82
N GLU A 75 14.37 -10.32 -3.45
CA GLU A 75 15.02 -10.25 -2.12
C GLU A 75 15.40 -8.81 -1.70
N ASN A 76 15.82 -7.98 -2.65
CA ASN A 76 16.23 -6.60 -2.40
C ASN A 76 15.08 -5.65 -2.00
N ASP A 77 13.84 -6.04 -2.23
CA ASP A 77 12.65 -5.28 -1.83
C ASP A 77 11.90 -5.95 -0.67
N LEU A 78 12.47 -7.00 -0.03
CA LEU A 78 11.92 -7.62 1.16
C LEU A 78 11.72 -6.58 2.27
N LEU A 79 10.51 -6.59 2.84
CA LEU A 79 10.14 -5.76 3.97
C LEU A 79 10.44 -6.53 5.25
N SER A 80 11.41 -6.03 6.02
CA SER A 80 11.70 -6.51 7.36
C SER A 80 10.56 -6.15 8.33
N GLN A 81 10.56 -6.77 9.52
CA GLN A 81 9.61 -6.41 10.58
C GLN A 81 9.68 -4.91 10.95
N GLY A 82 10.88 -4.31 10.91
CA GLY A 82 11.07 -2.87 11.11
C GLY A 82 10.42 -2.04 9.99
N ASP A 83 10.62 -2.44 8.73
CA ASP A 83 9.97 -1.78 7.58
C ASP A 83 8.43 -1.81 7.74
N TRP A 84 7.85 -2.93 8.18
CA TRP A 84 6.41 -3.04 8.45
C TRP A 84 5.93 -2.11 9.57
N GLN A 85 6.73 -1.91 10.61
CA GLN A 85 6.40 -0.97 11.68
C GLN A 85 6.40 0.47 11.17
N ASP A 86 7.38 0.84 10.35
CA ASP A 86 7.43 2.16 9.72
C ASP A 86 6.24 2.41 8.79
N LEU A 87 5.82 1.39 8.02
CA LEU A 87 4.62 1.45 7.18
C LEU A 87 3.35 1.64 8.01
N ARG A 88 3.24 1.01 9.18
CA ARG A 88 2.11 1.24 10.12
C ARG A 88 2.11 2.66 10.68
N ASN A 89 3.27 3.17 11.06
CA ASN A 89 3.41 4.54 11.54
C ASN A 89 2.99 5.55 10.45
N MET A 90 3.44 5.35 9.20
CA MET A 90 3.02 6.16 8.06
C MET A 90 1.51 6.07 7.81
N ALA A 91 0.92 4.88 7.86
CA ALA A 91 -0.51 4.71 7.69
C ALA A 91 -1.32 5.42 8.79
N CYS A 92 -0.82 5.44 10.04
CA CYS A 92 -1.44 6.16 11.14
C CYS A 92 -1.41 7.68 10.92
N ILE A 93 -0.25 8.22 10.50
CA ILE A 93 -0.11 9.63 10.16
C ILE A 93 -1.08 10.02 9.04
N LEU A 94 -1.10 9.24 7.95
CA LEU A 94 -1.99 9.46 6.81
C LEU A 94 -3.48 9.36 7.19
N LYS A 95 -3.82 8.47 8.12
CA LYS A 95 -5.19 8.36 8.66
C LYS A 95 -5.62 9.67 9.32
N ASN A 96 -4.77 10.28 10.15
CA ASN A 96 -5.10 11.56 10.80
C ASN A 96 -5.39 12.66 9.77
N PHE A 97 -4.65 12.71 8.67
CA PHE A 97 -4.91 13.64 7.57
C PHE A 97 -6.19 13.31 6.79
N ALA A 98 -6.49 12.01 6.62
CA ALA A 98 -7.74 11.55 6.02
C ALA A 98 -8.95 11.96 6.84
N ASP A 99 -8.90 11.71 8.15
CA ASP A 99 -9.98 12.02 9.08
C ASP A 99 -10.18 13.54 9.20
N ALA A 100 -9.10 14.33 9.20
CA ALA A 100 -9.17 15.80 9.17
C ALA A 100 -9.79 16.34 7.87
N THR A 101 -9.42 15.76 6.72
CA THR A 101 -10.01 16.13 5.42
C THR A 101 -11.50 15.81 5.39
N LEU A 102 -11.90 14.61 5.85
CA LEU A 102 -13.29 14.18 5.91
C LEU A 102 -14.14 15.08 6.82
N ALA A 103 -13.58 15.51 7.95
CA ALA A 103 -14.25 16.44 8.87
C ALA A 103 -14.50 17.83 8.24
N THR A 104 -13.67 18.25 7.28
CA THR A 104 -13.78 19.55 6.61
C THR A 104 -14.72 19.49 5.40
N GLU A 105 -14.76 18.35 4.70
CA GLU A 105 -15.67 18.11 3.55
C GLU A 105 -17.15 17.96 3.98
N GLY A 106 -17.41 17.49 5.21
CA GLY A 106 -18.77 17.36 5.76
C GLY A 106 -19.46 18.69 6.10
N TYR A 107 -18.73 19.81 6.17
CA TYR A 107 -19.28 21.13 6.50
C TYR A 107 -19.68 21.96 5.28
N ALA A 108 -19.25 21.58 4.07
CA ALA A 108 -19.50 22.35 2.85
C ALA A 108 -20.84 22.02 2.17
N SER A 109 -21.53 20.95 2.57
CA SER A 109 -22.78 20.48 1.95
C SER A 109 -24.06 20.85 2.72
N SER A 110 -23.98 21.68 3.76
CA SER A 110 -25.15 22.18 4.50
C SER A 110 -25.17 23.70 4.63
N ILE A 111 -24.78 24.42 3.59
CA ILE A 111 -25.21 25.81 3.43
C ILE A 111 -26.45 25.77 2.55
N ASP A 112 -27.56 25.44 3.20
CA ASP A 112 -28.92 25.66 2.73
C ASP A 112 -29.06 27.17 2.41
N LEU A 113 -29.02 27.51 1.12
CA LEU A 113 -29.44 28.82 0.64
C LEU A 113 -30.97 28.78 0.65
N GLY A 114 -31.54 29.34 1.74
CA GLY A 114 -32.94 29.72 1.82
C GLY A 114 -33.33 30.80 0.83
#